data_AF-A0AAU5Y3W7-F1
#
_entry.id   AF-A0AAU5Y3W7-F1
#
_cell.length_a   1.000
_cell.length_b   1.000
_cell.length_c   1.000
_cell.angle_alpha   90.00
_cell.angle_beta   90.00
_cell.angle_gamma   90.00
#
_symmetry.space_group_name_H-M   'P 1'
#
loop_
_entity.id
_entity.type
_entity.pdbx_description
1 polymer ?
#
loop_
_entity_poly.entity_id
_entity_poly.type
_entity_poly.pdbx_seq_one_letter_code
_entity_poly.pdbx_strand_id
1 'polypeptide(L)'
;MTVHAFVDESARAGSYLLCATIVEPAQLTPTRRALMSLLLRGGRELHFKEKEPRRRMLIDRMAGLPVTSRLYVGTCAPKTEEAARQRCLALLAQDLLALQAHRLVLDTRDHRDSKDRQTLQHALGARPSKTELIYEHVDSTAEPLL
;
A
#
# COMPACT_ATOMS: atom_id res chain seq x y z
N MET A 1 14.75 -1.05 12.91
CA MET A 1 14.84 0.10 11.97
C MET A 1 13.42 0.45 11.61
N THR A 2 13.04 1.73 11.68
CA THR A 2 11.66 2.14 11.36
C THR A 2 11.46 2.13 9.84
N VAL A 3 10.28 1.73 9.38
CA VAL A 3 9.94 1.61 7.96
C VAL A 3 8.64 2.34 7.65
N HIS A 4 8.45 2.70 6.38
CA HIS A 4 7.20 3.23 5.85
C HIS A 4 6.54 2.20 4.95
N ALA A 5 5.22 2.07 5.02
CA ALA A 5 4.43 1.16 4.21
C ALA A 5 3.47 1.95 3.31
N PHE A 6 3.36 1.53 2.05
CA PHE A 6 2.45 2.06 1.04
C PHE A 6 1.57 0.93 0.55
N VAL A 7 0.26 1.16 0.47
CA VAL A 7 -0.70 0.09 0.20
C VAL A 7 -1.45 0.33 -1.09
N ASP A 8 -1.40 -0.67 -1.96
CA ASP A 8 -2.25 -0.79 -3.15
C ASP A 8 -3.09 -2.07 -3.05
N GLU A 9 -4.24 -2.07 -3.73
CA GLU A 9 -5.24 -3.12 -3.64
C GLU A 9 -5.79 -3.55 -5.00
N SER A 10 -6.22 -4.81 -5.07
CA SER A 10 -6.89 -5.33 -6.27
C SER A 10 -7.91 -6.38 -5.88
N ALA A 11 -9.13 -6.25 -6.39
CA ALA A 11 -10.15 -7.29 -6.30
C ALA A 11 -10.29 -7.97 -7.68
N ARG A 12 -10.06 -9.29 -7.72
CA ARG A 12 -10.18 -10.07 -8.98
C ARG A 12 -10.55 -11.51 -8.70
N ALA A 13 -11.43 -12.07 -9.54
CA ALA A 13 -11.75 -13.49 -9.59
C ALA A 13 -12.02 -14.15 -8.22
N GLY A 14 -12.82 -13.49 -7.37
CA GLY A 14 -13.17 -14.02 -6.05
C GLY A 14 -12.08 -13.90 -4.97
N SER A 15 -11.07 -13.08 -5.22
CA SER A 15 -9.99 -12.77 -4.28
C SER A 15 -9.81 -11.28 -4.11
N TYR A 16 -9.55 -10.87 -2.87
CA TYR A 16 -9.10 -9.54 -2.50
C TYR A 16 -7.60 -9.60 -2.22
N LEU A 17 -6.85 -8.71 -2.86
CA LEU A 17 -5.41 -8.58 -2.73
C LEU A 17 -5.10 -7.22 -2.11
N LEU A 18 -4.30 -7.23 -1.05
CA LEU A 18 -3.76 -6.03 -0.44
C LEU A 18 -2.25 -6.17 -0.41
N CYS A 19 -1.55 -5.31 -1.14
CA CYS A 19 -0.09 -5.31 -1.23
C CYS A 19 0.45 -4.14 -0.42
N ALA A 20 1.31 -4.42 0.56
CA ALA A 20 2.04 -3.40 1.29
C ALA A 20 3.49 -3.37 0.82
N THR A 21 3.91 -2.26 0.22
CA THR A 21 5.30 -1.98 -0.14
C THR A 21 5.98 -1.28 1.03
N ILE A 22 6.94 -1.96 1.64
CA ILE A 22 7.71 -1.53 2.81
C ILE A 22 9.03 -0.95 2.33
N VAL A 23 9.30 0.28 2.74
CA VAL A 23 10.44 1.08 2.31
C VAL A 23 11.14 1.67 3.53
N GLU A 24 12.46 1.53 3.57
CA GLU A 24 13.27 2.21 4.58
C GLU A 24 13.29 3.73 4.32
N PRO A 25 13.34 4.58 5.36
CA PRO A 25 13.36 6.03 5.20
C PRO A 25 14.44 6.53 4.25
N ALA A 26 15.63 5.92 4.29
CA ALA A 26 16.75 6.25 3.40
C ALA A 26 16.44 5.97 1.91
N GLN A 27 15.53 5.03 1.63
CA GLN A 27 15.17 4.61 0.27
C GLN A 27 13.94 5.33 -0.28
N LEU A 28 13.23 6.16 0.49
CA LEU A 28 12.02 6.86 0.02
C LEU A 28 12.30 7.76 -1.18
N THR A 29 13.24 8.69 -1.03
CA THR A 29 13.60 9.65 -2.09
C THR A 29 14.12 8.96 -3.35
N PRO A 30 15.09 8.04 -3.30
CA PRO A 30 15.55 7.36 -4.52
C PRO A 30 14.46 6.50 -5.15
N THR A 31 13.64 5.79 -4.37
CA THR A 31 12.54 4.97 -4.90
C THR A 31 11.47 5.83 -5.58
N ARG A 32 11.06 6.94 -4.97
CA ARG A 32 10.14 7.91 -5.61
C ARG A 32 10.70 8.44 -6.93
N ARG A 33 11.97 8.86 -6.95
CA ARG A 33 12.62 9.34 -8.17
C ARG A 33 12.65 8.27 -9.26
N ALA A 34 12.96 7.03 -8.89
CA ALA A 34 12.98 5.91 -9.81
C ALA A 34 11.58 5.67 -10.41
N LEU A 35 10.52 5.63 -9.61
CA LEU A 35 9.14 5.46 -10.11
C LEU A 35 8.69 6.62 -10.99
N MET A 36 8.94 7.86 -10.57
CA MET A 36 8.60 9.04 -11.38
C MET A 36 9.32 9.07 -12.72
N SER A 37 10.55 8.53 -12.80
CA SER A 37 11.27 8.42 -14.08
C SER A 37 10.65 7.43 -15.07
N LEU A 38 9.75 6.55 -14.60
CA LEU A 38 9.05 5.58 -15.44
C LEU A 38 7.75 6.13 -16.02
N LEU A 39 7.24 7.26 -15.49
CA LEU A 39 6.03 7.89 -15.98
C LEU A 39 6.16 8.30 -17.45
N LEU A 40 5.07 8.15 -18.19
CA LEU A 40 4.96 8.77 -19.51
C LEU A 40 4.92 10.29 -19.36
N ARG A 41 5.34 11.01 -20.41
CA ARG A 41 5.28 12.47 -20.42
C ARG A 41 3.84 12.93 -20.17
N GLY A 42 3.63 13.68 -19.09
CA GLY A 42 2.30 14.16 -18.66
C GLY A 42 1.45 13.14 -17.90
N GLY A 43 1.95 11.90 -17.72
CA GLY A 43 1.35 10.92 -16.83
C GLY A 43 1.56 11.32 -15.37
N ARG A 44 0.52 11.16 -14.55
CA ARG A 44 0.57 11.42 -13.11
C ARG A 44 0.77 10.14 -12.30
N GLU A 45 0.46 8.99 -12.90
CA GLU A 45 0.49 7.66 -12.26
C GLU A 45 0.92 6.57 -13.25
N LEU A 46 1.41 5.45 -12.71
CA LEU A 46 1.77 4.26 -13.46
C LEU A 46 0.57 3.31 -13.56
N HIS A 47 -0.31 3.54 -14.54
CA HIS A 47 -1.35 2.55 -14.84
C HIS A 47 -0.77 1.31 -15.52
N PHE A 48 -0.91 0.15 -14.87
CA PHE A 48 -0.39 -1.12 -15.37
C PHE A 48 -1.22 -1.76 -16.52
N LYS A 49 -1.80 -0.92 -17.39
CA LYS A 49 -2.51 -1.33 -18.63
C LYS A 49 -1.60 -1.30 -19.86
N GLU A 50 -0.29 -1.20 -19.63
CA GLU A 50 0.72 -1.10 -20.67
C GLU A 50 0.84 -2.40 -21.50
N LYS A 51 1.13 -2.24 -22.78
CA LYS A 51 1.41 -3.37 -23.69
C LYS A 51 2.88 -3.75 -23.64
N GLU A 52 3.21 -4.95 -24.12
CA GLU A 52 4.59 -5.31 -24.37
C GLU A 52 5.21 -4.39 -25.44
N PRO A 53 6.51 -4.02 -25.35
CA PRO A 53 7.50 -4.46 -24.35
C PRO A 53 7.56 -3.60 -23.09
N ARG A 54 6.77 -2.51 -23.04
CA ARG A 54 6.82 -1.51 -21.95
C ARG A 54 6.45 -2.11 -20.61
N ARG A 55 5.43 -2.99 -20.58
CA ARG A 55 5.03 -3.68 -19.35
C ARG A 55 6.20 -4.46 -18.73
N ARG A 56 6.93 -5.26 -19.51
CA ARG A 56 8.08 -6.01 -19.02
C ARG A 56 9.18 -5.10 -18.46
N MET A 57 9.51 -4.03 -19.18
CA MET A 57 10.47 -3.02 -18.73
C MET A 57 10.06 -2.42 -17.37
N LEU A 58 8.78 -2.11 -17.16
CA LEU A 58 8.30 -1.60 -15.88
C LEU A 58 8.48 -2.62 -14.75
N ILE A 59 8.10 -3.89 -14.98
CA ILE A 59 8.31 -4.97 -14.00
C ILE A 59 9.78 -5.07 -13.61
N ASP A 60 10.67 -5.15 -14.60
CA ASP A 60 12.11 -5.35 -14.35
C ASP A 60 12.70 -4.17 -13.57
N ARG A 61 12.25 -2.94 -13.85
CA ARG A 61 12.69 -1.74 -13.12
C ARG A 61 12.14 -1.66 -11.70
N MET A 62 10.88 -2.03 -11.49
CA MET A 62 10.27 -2.07 -10.16
C MET A 62 10.86 -3.18 -9.29
N ALA A 63 11.15 -4.35 -9.88
CA ALA A 63 11.77 -5.48 -9.18
C ALA A 63 13.19 -5.19 -8.70
N GLY A 64 13.88 -4.22 -9.32
CA GLY A 64 15.21 -3.76 -8.90
C GLY A 64 15.20 -2.70 -7.80
N LEU A 65 14.03 -2.24 -7.33
CA LEU A 65 13.95 -1.23 -6.27
C LEU A 65 14.27 -1.87 -4.91
N PRO A 66 14.95 -1.14 -3.99
CA PRO A 66 15.30 -1.64 -2.67
C PRO A 66 14.11 -1.56 -1.71
N VAL A 67 13.04 -2.31 -2.03
CA VAL A 67 11.78 -2.37 -1.28
C VAL A 67 11.43 -3.81 -0.96
N THR A 68 10.63 -4.00 0.09
CA THR A 68 10.05 -5.31 0.43
C THR A 68 8.55 -5.25 0.30
N SER A 69 7.93 -6.17 -0.43
CA SER A 69 6.46 -6.21 -0.54
C SER A 69 5.87 -7.36 0.26
N ARG A 70 4.76 -7.12 0.97
CA ARG A 70 3.93 -8.15 1.61
C ARG A 70 2.57 -8.18 0.94
N LEU A 71 2.16 -9.37 0.51
CA LEU A 71 0.86 -9.59 -0.12
C LEU A 71 -0.07 -10.34 0.83
N TYR A 72 -1.19 -9.70 1.15
CA TYR A 72 -2.29 -10.30 1.90
C TYR A 72 -3.39 -10.69 0.92
N VAL A 73 -3.86 -11.93 1.04
CA VAL A 73 -4.85 -12.50 0.13
C VAL A 73 -6.04 -12.98 0.94
N GLY A 74 -7.23 -12.48 0.60
CA GLY A 74 -8.49 -12.93 1.19
C GLY A 74 -9.44 -13.43 0.10
N THR A 75 -9.96 -14.66 0.24
CA THR A 75 -11.06 -15.12 -0.61
C THR A 75 -12.33 -14.35 -0.27
N CYS A 76 -13.03 -13.85 -1.29
CA CYS A 76 -14.25 -13.06 -1.12
C CYS A 76 -15.20 -13.16 -2.31
N ALA A 77 -16.50 -13.05 -2.05
CA ALA A 77 -17.47 -12.67 -3.07
C ALA A 77 -17.54 -11.13 -3.18
N PRO A 78 -18.08 -10.55 -4.26
CA PRO A 78 -18.20 -9.09 -4.41
C PRO A 78 -18.85 -8.41 -3.20
N LYS A 79 -19.92 -9.02 -2.66
CA LYS A 79 -20.62 -8.52 -1.47
C LYS A 79 -19.81 -8.55 -0.18
N THR A 80 -18.70 -9.29 -0.14
CA THR A 80 -17.83 -9.46 1.03
C THR A 80 -16.44 -8.86 0.85
N GLU A 81 -16.19 -8.11 -0.23
CA GLU A 81 -14.88 -7.48 -0.50
C GLU A 81 -14.45 -6.56 0.64
N GLU A 82 -15.37 -5.72 1.13
CA GLU A 82 -15.07 -4.82 2.25
C GLU A 82 -14.67 -5.60 3.52
N ALA A 83 -15.34 -6.72 3.83
CA ALA A 83 -14.97 -7.56 4.96
C ALA A 83 -13.60 -8.25 4.75
N ALA A 84 -13.26 -8.63 3.51
CA ALA A 84 -11.97 -9.18 3.18
C ALA A 84 -10.85 -8.13 3.30
N ARG A 85 -11.11 -6.90 2.86
CA ARG A 85 -10.23 -5.75 3.09
C ARG A 85 -9.94 -5.56 4.57
N GLN A 86 -10.97 -5.44 5.41
CA GLN A 86 -10.76 -5.13 6.82
C GLN A 86 -9.97 -6.23 7.54
N ARG A 87 -10.14 -7.51 7.15
CA ARG A 87 -9.27 -8.60 7.63
C ARG A 87 -7.83 -8.45 7.18
N CYS A 88 -7.58 -8.14 5.90
CA CYS A 88 -6.22 -7.93 5.38
C CYS A 88 -5.55 -6.72 6.05
N LEU A 89 -6.28 -5.63 6.23
CA LEU A 89 -5.79 -4.42 6.87
C LEU A 89 -5.45 -4.63 8.35
N ALA A 90 -6.26 -5.41 9.07
CA ALA A 90 -5.97 -5.78 10.45
C ALA A 90 -4.68 -6.62 10.58
N LEU A 91 -4.47 -7.58 9.67
CA LEU A 91 -3.23 -8.36 9.62
C LEU A 91 -2.02 -7.49 9.28
N LEU A 92 -2.15 -6.60 8.28
CA LEU A 92 -1.11 -5.64 7.93
C LEU A 92 -0.73 -4.77 9.13
N ALA A 93 -1.70 -4.25 9.88
CA ALA A 93 -1.42 -3.40 11.04
C ALA A 93 -0.58 -4.13 12.11
N GLN A 94 -0.90 -5.39 12.40
CA GLN A 94 -0.14 -6.21 13.34
C GLN A 94 1.30 -6.46 12.85
N ASP A 95 1.44 -6.74 11.57
CA ASP A 95 2.72 -6.94 10.91
C ASP A 95 3.59 -5.68 10.93
N LEU A 96 2.99 -4.51 10.70
CA LEU A 96 3.67 -3.22 10.75
C LEU A 96 4.13 -2.86 12.17
N LEU A 97 3.35 -3.21 13.20
CA LEU A 97 3.80 -3.08 14.58
C LEU A 97 5.03 -3.94 14.88
N ALA A 98 5.03 -5.20 14.42
CA ALA A 98 6.18 -6.09 14.59
C ALA A 98 7.44 -5.58 13.87
N LEU A 99 7.25 -4.87 12.75
CA LEU A 99 8.32 -4.22 12.00
C LEU A 99 8.71 -2.84 12.55
N GLN A 100 8.05 -2.35 13.61
CA GLN A 100 8.24 -0.98 14.13
C GLN A 100 8.07 0.08 13.03
N ALA A 101 7.08 -0.12 12.15
CA ALA A 101 6.77 0.84 11.11
C ALA A 101 6.30 2.17 11.74
N HIS A 102 6.71 3.26 11.12
CA HIS A 102 6.37 4.62 11.59
C HIS A 102 5.28 5.26 10.73
N ARG A 103 5.11 4.83 9.47
CA ARG A 103 4.13 5.41 8.55
C ARG A 103 3.44 4.33 7.73
N LEU A 104 2.12 4.40 7.63
CA LEU A 104 1.27 3.64 6.72
C LEU A 104 0.50 4.63 5.84
N VAL A 105 0.69 4.52 4.53
CA VAL A 105 -0.01 5.34 3.53
C VAL A 105 -0.96 4.46 2.75
N LEU A 106 -2.22 4.86 2.70
CA LEU A 106 -3.30 4.20 1.97
C LEU A 106 -3.83 5.16 0.90
N ASP A 107 -4.28 4.63 -0.24
CA ASP A 107 -5.09 5.43 -1.16
C ASP A 107 -6.44 5.75 -0.53
N THR A 108 -6.94 6.96 -0.74
CA THR A 108 -8.24 7.39 -0.23
C THR A 108 -9.37 6.70 -0.98
N ARG A 109 -10.42 6.35 -0.24
CA ARG A 109 -11.66 5.74 -0.74
C ARG A 109 -12.87 6.57 -0.31
N ASP A 110 -12.66 7.87 -0.15
CA ASP A 110 -13.61 8.87 0.33
C ASP A 110 -14.24 8.48 1.69
N HIS A 111 -15.56 8.37 1.74
CA HIS A 111 -16.34 8.02 2.92
C HIS A 111 -15.94 6.67 3.55
N ARG A 112 -15.29 5.77 2.79
CA ARG A 112 -14.85 4.44 3.27
C ARG A 112 -13.57 4.49 4.10
N ASP A 113 -12.83 5.60 4.10
CA ASP A 113 -11.65 5.80 4.95
C ASP A 113 -11.98 5.66 6.43
N SER A 114 -13.22 6.02 6.81
CA SER A 114 -13.73 5.88 8.18
C SER A 114 -13.68 4.44 8.70
N LYS A 115 -13.98 3.44 7.85
CA LYS A 115 -13.92 2.02 8.20
C LYS A 115 -12.49 1.56 8.41
N ASP A 116 -11.57 1.99 7.54
CA ASP A 116 -10.15 1.67 7.68
C ASP A 116 -9.60 2.24 8.98
N ARG A 117 -9.94 3.49 9.32
CA ARG A 117 -9.54 4.11 10.60
C ARG A 117 -10.05 3.30 11.79
N GLN A 118 -11.30 2.87 11.78
CA GLN A 118 -11.86 2.03 12.85
C GLN A 118 -11.11 0.70 12.98
N THR A 119 -10.83 0.02 11.87
CA THR A 119 -10.09 -1.24 11.85
C THR A 119 -8.66 -1.05 12.36
N LEU A 120 -7.95 -0.01 11.90
CA LEU A 120 -6.60 0.29 12.34
C LEU A 120 -6.56 0.63 13.83
N GLN A 121 -7.49 1.47 14.31
CA GLN A 121 -7.60 1.78 15.75
C GLN A 121 -7.83 0.52 16.59
N HIS A 122 -8.69 -0.38 16.13
CA HIS A 122 -8.94 -1.64 16.83
C HIS A 122 -7.70 -2.55 16.83
N ALA A 123 -7.00 -2.67 15.69
CA ALA A 123 -5.81 -3.49 15.55
C ALA A 123 -4.61 -2.96 16.35
N LEU A 124 -4.49 -1.64 16.50
CA LEU A 124 -3.45 -0.98 17.31
C LEU A 124 -3.74 -1.02 18.82
N GLY A 125 -4.97 -1.40 19.20
CA GLY A 125 -5.39 -1.60 20.59
C GLY A 125 -5.63 -0.30 21.37
N ALA A 126 -5.79 -0.43 22.69
CA ALA A 126 -6.31 0.62 23.58
C ALA A 126 -5.43 1.87 23.74
N ARG A 127 -4.20 1.88 23.19
CA ARG A 127 -3.31 3.05 23.24
C ARG A 127 -2.60 3.26 21.89
N PRO A 128 -3.32 3.74 20.85
CA PRO A 128 -2.71 4.08 19.57
C PRO A 128 -1.61 5.14 19.73
N SER A 129 -1.69 6.00 20.74
CA SER A 129 -0.65 6.98 21.08
C SER A 129 0.65 6.37 21.61
N LYS A 130 0.68 5.09 21.98
CA LYS A 130 1.91 4.36 22.30
C LYS A 130 2.54 3.68 21.10
N THR A 131 1.81 3.56 19.99
CA THR A 131 2.36 3.06 18.74
C THR A 131 2.87 4.24 17.95
N GLU A 132 4.13 4.22 17.52
CA GLU A 132 4.71 5.27 16.66
C GLU A 132 4.18 5.21 15.21
N LEU A 133 3.27 4.28 14.90
CA LEU A 133 2.68 4.11 13.58
C LEU A 133 1.62 5.18 13.32
N ILE A 134 1.96 6.13 12.44
CA ILE A 134 1.02 7.08 11.86
C ILE A 134 0.41 6.45 10.60
N TYR A 135 -0.90 6.59 10.42
CA TYR A 135 -1.58 6.18 9.18
C TYR A 135 -2.32 7.36 8.55
N GLU A 136 -2.27 7.44 7.24
CA GLU A 136 -2.93 8.47 6.46
C GLU A 136 -3.53 7.92 5.16
N HIS A 137 -4.59 8.58 4.72
CA HIS A 137 -5.21 8.36 3.43
C HIS A 137 -4.86 9.55 2.54
N VAL A 138 -4.28 9.30 1.38
CA VAL A 138 -3.90 10.33 0.41
C VAL A 138 -4.40 9.95 -0.97
N ASP A 139 -4.56 10.93 -1.86
CA ASP A 139 -4.85 10.68 -3.27
C ASP A 139 -3.66 9.99 -3.94
N SER A 140 -3.91 8.96 -4.75
CA SER A 140 -2.88 8.22 -5.48
C SER A 140 -1.98 9.11 -6.34
N THR A 141 -2.46 10.24 -6.86
CA THR A 141 -1.63 11.18 -7.63
C THR A 141 -0.67 12.00 -6.77
N ALA A 142 -0.86 12.02 -5.45
CA ALA A 142 -0.08 12.82 -4.50
C ALA A 142 1.15 12.08 -3.94
N GLU A 143 1.15 10.73 -3.95
CA GLU A 143 2.25 9.91 -3.45
C GLU A 143 2.69 8.88 -4.52
N PRO A 144 3.85 9.09 -5.17
CA PRO A 144 4.41 8.19 -6.18
C PRO A 144 4.59 6.72 -5.82
N LEU A 145 4.54 6.39 -4.53
CA LEU A 145 4.73 5.03 -4.00
C LEU A 145 3.41 4.29 -3.77
N LEU A 146 2.26 4.97 -3.98
CA LEU A 146 0.96 4.34 -4.11
C LEU A 146 0.74 3.81 -5.53
#